data_AF-A0A7H8JN12-F1
#
_entry.id   AF-A0A7H8JN12-F1
#
_cell.length_a   1.000
_cell.length_b   1.000
_cell.length_c   1.000
_cell.angle_alpha   90.00
_cell.angle_beta   90.00
_cell.angle_gamma   90.00
#
_symmetry.space_group_name_H-M   'P 1'
#
loop_
_entity.id
_entity.type
_entity.pdbx_description
1 polymer ?
#
loop_
_entity_poly.entity_id
_entity_poly.type
_entity_poly.pdbx_seq_one_letter_code
_entity_poly.pdbx_strand_id
1 'polypeptide(L)'
;MMEKVSSRDAQHTPYARYLYLTDLLSLQRPRTSDTGSAQWADERFFITVHQCAEVLASQALEDLRQAARRADDRIAVSIVHRVGAVLAILEEHLALLNYLETASFACFRPLLEDASGGQSYQFAALFRRIEAPFCAVRPPAAAVSRELGEALAALRAAVTRWRVRHLLLVERLIGDSPGTDGTDGLAYLRSLIPLPPHGAPIDAPIAER
;
A
#
# COMPACT_ATOMS: atom_id res chain seq x y z
N MET A 1 -5.24 33.07 7.55
CA MET A 1 -4.07 33.72 8.18
C MET A 1 -2.86 32.83 7.94
N MET A 2 -2.21 32.95 6.78
CA MET A 2 -0.94 32.29 6.47
C MET A 2 0.06 33.39 6.17
N GLU A 3 1.01 33.58 7.09
CA GLU A 3 2.09 34.54 6.95
C GLU A 3 3.07 34.08 5.85
N LYS A 4 3.60 35.05 5.08
CA LYS A 4 4.57 34.82 4.01
C LYS A 4 5.91 34.40 4.63
N VAL A 5 6.09 33.11 4.87
CA VAL A 5 7.42 32.55 5.15
C VAL A 5 8.26 32.71 3.87
N SER A 6 9.38 33.44 3.97
CA SER A 6 10.36 33.55 2.88
C SER A 6 10.85 32.15 2.48
N SER A 7 11.12 31.92 1.19
CA SER A 7 11.50 30.58 0.67
C SER A 7 12.74 29.98 1.36
N ARG A 8 13.64 30.81 1.89
CA ARG A 8 14.81 30.38 2.69
C ARG A 8 14.47 29.98 4.13
N ASP A 9 13.45 30.59 4.73
CA ASP A 9 13.04 30.28 6.12
C ASP A 9 12.11 29.06 6.17
N ALA A 10 11.39 28.77 5.08
CA ALA A 10 10.45 27.65 4.99
C ALA A 10 11.10 26.29 5.29
N GLN A 11 12.36 26.11 4.86
CA GLN A 11 13.13 24.88 5.07
C GLN A 11 13.68 24.72 6.50
N HIS A 12 13.67 25.78 7.32
CA HIS A 12 14.25 25.78 8.66
C HIS A 12 13.22 25.84 9.80
N THR A 13 11.93 25.81 9.46
CA THR A 13 10.85 25.82 10.44
C THR A 13 10.91 24.58 11.36
N PRO A 14 10.43 24.67 12.62
CA PRO A 14 10.28 23.48 13.47
C PRO A 14 9.46 22.37 12.83
N TYR A 15 8.45 22.73 12.02
CA TYR A 15 7.66 21.78 11.23
C TYR A 15 8.50 21.03 10.20
N ALA A 16 9.29 21.76 9.39
CA ALA A 16 10.15 21.15 8.37
C ALA A 16 11.21 20.23 8.98
N ARG A 17 11.76 20.61 10.14
CA ARG A 17 12.75 19.82 10.88
C ARG A 17 12.15 18.59 11.56
N TYR A 18 10.96 18.71 12.15
CA TYR A 18 10.28 17.58 12.80
C TYR A 18 9.91 16.48 11.79
N LEU A 19 9.45 16.88 10.60
CA LEU A 19 9.06 15.95 9.53
C LEU A 19 10.20 15.59 8.56
N TYR A 20 11.41 16.11 8.77
CA TYR A 20 12.56 15.92 7.88
C TYR A 20 12.23 16.25 6.40
N LEU A 21 11.54 17.36 6.17
CA LEU A 21 11.01 17.69 4.83
C LEU A 21 12.09 17.91 3.77
N THR A 22 13.25 18.45 4.14
CA THR A 22 14.36 18.62 3.19
C THR A 22 14.80 17.28 2.62
N ASP A 23 14.93 16.26 3.48
CA ASP A 23 15.34 14.93 3.05
C ASP A 23 14.20 14.28 2.27
N LEU A 24 12.99 14.21 2.85
CA LEU A 24 11.82 13.55 2.26
C LEU A 24 11.48 14.09 0.85
N LEU A 25 11.48 15.41 0.68
CA LEU A 25 11.12 16.06 -0.59
C LEU A 25 12.27 16.08 -1.62
N SER A 26 13.46 15.57 -1.26
CA SER A 26 14.61 15.40 -2.16
C SER A 26 14.70 14.00 -2.79
N LEU A 27 13.86 13.05 -2.36
CA LEU A 27 13.92 11.64 -2.75
C LEU A 27 13.24 11.35 -4.09
N GLN A 28 12.46 12.27 -4.65
CA GLN A 28 11.77 12.04 -5.93
C GLN A 28 12.72 12.37 -7.10
N ARG A 29 13.44 11.35 -7.57
CA ARG A 29 14.50 11.47 -8.59
C ARG A 29 14.17 10.63 -9.84
N PRO A 30 13.46 11.20 -10.84
CA PRO A 30 13.22 10.54 -12.12
C PRO A 30 14.53 10.19 -12.86
N ARG A 31 14.52 9.09 -13.62
CA ARG A 31 15.59 8.66 -14.54
C ARG A 31 15.44 9.26 -15.94
N THR A 32 14.27 9.80 -16.28
CA THR A 32 14.02 10.55 -17.51
C THR A 32 14.98 11.74 -17.62
N SER A 33 15.67 11.86 -18.75
CA SER A 33 16.77 12.82 -18.93
C SER A 33 16.31 14.29 -19.06
N ASP A 34 15.14 14.53 -19.66
CA ASP A 34 14.64 15.88 -19.93
C ASP A 34 13.87 16.45 -18.72
N THR A 35 14.61 17.04 -17.79
CA THR A 35 14.06 17.61 -16.55
C THR A 35 13.06 18.73 -16.85
N GLY A 36 11.83 18.58 -16.34
CA GLY A 36 10.74 19.54 -16.55
C GLY A 36 9.82 19.22 -17.72
N SER A 37 10.12 18.17 -18.49
CA SER A 37 9.18 17.61 -19.48
C SER A 37 7.97 16.94 -18.81
N ALA A 38 6.91 16.69 -19.59
CA ALA A 38 5.74 15.95 -19.13
C ALA A 38 6.11 14.53 -18.66
N GLN A 39 6.98 13.84 -19.40
CA GLN A 39 7.44 12.48 -19.06
C GLN A 39 8.21 12.46 -17.73
N TRP A 40 9.08 13.45 -17.50
CA TRP A 40 9.77 13.60 -16.22
C TRP A 40 8.79 13.84 -15.07
N ALA A 41 7.75 14.65 -15.29
CA ALA A 41 6.73 14.94 -14.29
C ALA A 41 5.89 13.69 -13.96
N ASP A 42 5.56 12.88 -14.97
CA ASP A 42 4.81 11.63 -14.81
C ASP A 42 5.62 10.54 -14.11
N GLU A 43 6.92 10.41 -14.40
CA GLU A 43 7.80 9.52 -13.64
C GLU A 43 7.96 10.00 -12.20
N ARG A 44 8.08 11.33 -11.97
CA ARG A 44 8.09 11.89 -10.61
C ARG A 44 6.79 11.58 -9.86
N PHE A 45 5.65 11.66 -10.53
CA PHE A 45 4.35 11.28 -9.97
C PHE A 45 4.32 9.79 -9.61
N PHE A 46 4.76 8.92 -10.52
CA PHE A 46 4.90 7.48 -10.26
C PHE A 46 5.74 7.22 -9.00
N ILE A 47 6.92 7.84 -8.88
CA ILE A 47 7.79 7.73 -7.69
C ILE A 47 7.08 8.21 -6.43
N THR A 48 6.41 9.36 -6.49
CA THR A 48 5.70 9.96 -5.33
C THR A 48 4.61 9.04 -4.82
N VAL A 49 3.80 8.46 -5.73
CA VAL A 49 2.75 7.50 -5.36
C VAL A 49 3.37 6.30 -4.63
N HIS A 50 4.44 5.70 -5.16
CA HIS A 50 5.05 4.53 -4.52
C HIS A 50 5.70 4.86 -3.17
N GLN A 51 6.39 6.00 -3.06
CA GLN A 51 6.99 6.45 -1.80
C GLN A 51 5.93 6.70 -0.71
N CYS A 52 4.82 7.37 -1.05
CA CYS A 52 3.72 7.58 -0.11
C CYS A 52 3.12 6.23 0.36
N ALA A 53 2.97 5.27 -0.55
CA ALA A 53 2.47 3.94 -0.22
C ALA A 53 3.42 3.19 0.75
N GLU A 54 4.73 3.28 0.53
CA GLU A 54 5.75 2.69 1.40
C GLU A 54 5.79 3.31 2.81
N VAL A 55 5.57 4.63 2.93
CA VAL A 55 5.46 5.30 4.23
C VAL A 55 4.21 4.83 4.99
N LEU A 56 3.06 4.71 4.32
CA LEU A 56 1.83 4.20 4.90
C LEU A 56 1.95 2.73 5.31
N ALA A 57 2.57 1.89 4.46
CA ALA A 57 2.83 0.49 4.77
C ALA A 57 3.76 0.32 5.98
N SER A 58 4.76 1.19 6.13
CA SER A 58 5.63 1.23 7.31
C SER A 58 4.85 1.47 8.61
N GLN A 59 3.92 2.44 8.60
CA GLN A 59 3.06 2.72 9.75
C GLN A 59 2.13 1.55 10.07
N ALA A 60 1.49 0.95 9.06
CA ALA A 60 0.62 -0.22 9.24
C ALA A 60 1.38 -1.42 9.84
N LEU A 61 2.63 -1.63 9.40
CA LEU A 61 3.49 -2.68 9.96
C LEU A 61 3.81 -2.43 11.43
N GLU A 62 4.13 -1.20 11.81
CA GLU A 62 4.38 -0.86 13.21
C GLU A 62 3.14 -1.06 14.07
N ASP A 63 1.97 -0.66 13.57
CA ASP A 63 0.70 -0.84 14.26
C ASP A 63 0.38 -2.32 14.50
N LEU A 64 0.58 -3.18 13.49
CA LEU A 64 0.42 -4.63 13.67
C LEU A 64 1.38 -5.21 14.71
N ARG A 65 2.64 -4.75 14.75
CA ARG A 65 3.59 -5.15 15.81
C ARG A 65 3.12 -4.70 17.18
N GLN A 66 2.60 -3.47 17.29
CA GLN A 66 2.10 -2.92 18.55
C GLN A 66 0.85 -3.67 19.03
N ALA A 67 -0.09 -3.96 18.13
CA ALA A 67 -1.31 -4.72 18.44
C ALA A 67 -0.99 -6.13 18.95
N ALA A 68 -0.05 -6.83 18.29
CA ALA A 68 0.35 -8.19 18.70
C ALA A 68 0.98 -8.26 20.09
N ARG A 69 1.56 -7.16 20.59
CA ARG A 69 2.16 -7.07 21.94
C ARG A 69 1.17 -6.73 23.04
N ARG A 70 -0.08 -6.38 22.72
CA ARG A 70 -1.07 -5.98 23.73
C ARG A 70 -1.71 -7.20 24.38
N ALA A 71 -1.74 -7.18 25.71
CA ALA A 71 -2.51 -8.15 26.49
C ALA A 71 -4.02 -7.81 26.50
N ASP A 72 -4.36 -6.53 26.39
CA ASP A 72 -5.75 -6.02 26.35
C ASP A 72 -6.26 -5.95 24.90
N ASP A 73 -7.29 -6.74 24.61
CA ASP A 73 -7.91 -6.82 23.28
C ASP A 73 -8.56 -5.50 22.87
N ARG A 74 -9.07 -4.68 23.80
CA ARG A 74 -9.68 -3.37 23.44
C ARG A 74 -8.65 -2.43 22.82
N ILE A 75 -7.44 -2.41 23.38
CA ILE A 75 -6.34 -1.61 22.85
C ILE A 75 -5.88 -2.21 21.51
N ALA A 76 -5.76 -3.54 21.42
CA ALA A 76 -5.39 -4.21 20.17
C ALA A 76 -6.39 -3.89 19.04
N VAL A 77 -7.69 -3.97 19.32
CA VAL A 77 -8.78 -3.62 18.39
C VAL A 77 -8.63 -2.19 17.88
N SER A 78 -8.43 -1.21 18.78
CA SER A 78 -8.26 0.19 18.37
C SER A 78 -7.07 0.37 17.42
N ILE A 79 -5.95 -0.31 17.67
CA ILE A 79 -4.77 -0.28 16.80
C ILE A 79 -5.06 -0.98 15.46
N VAL A 80 -5.74 -2.13 15.48
CA VAL A 80 -6.13 -2.87 14.25
C VAL A 80 -7.09 -2.04 13.39
N HIS A 81 -8.01 -1.30 13.99
CA HIS A 81 -8.84 -0.35 13.23
C HIS A 81 -8.03 0.77 12.58
N ARG A 82 -6.96 1.26 13.24
CA ARG A 82 -6.03 2.21 12.61
C ARG A 82 -5.32 1.60 11.40
N VAL A 83 -4.88 0.33 11.49
CA VAL A 83 -4.36 -0.41 10.32
C VAL A 83 -5.41 -0.46 9.20
N GLY A 84 -6.67 -0.75 9.54
CA GLY A 84 -7.77 -0.77 8.58
C GLY A 84 -7.97 0.58 7.86
N ALA A 85 -7.89 1.69 8.60
CA ALA A 85 -7.95 3.02 8.01
C ALA A 85 -6.76 3.30 7.07
N VAL A 86 -5.55 2.89 7.44
CA VAL A 86 -4.36 3.02 6.58
C VAL A 86 -4.51 2.17 5.31
N LEU A 87 -5.02 0.93 5.42
CA LEU A 87 -5.29 0.08 4.25
C LEU A 87 -6.36 0.69 3.33
N ALA A 88 -7.41 1.30 3.88
CA ALA A 88 -8.42 1.99 3.08
C ALA A 88 -7.81 3.15 2.28
N ILE A 89 -6.88 3.92 2.88
CA ILE A 89 -6.13 4.95 2.16
C ILE A 89 -5.22 4.33 1.10
N LEU A 90 -4.49 3.25 1.40
CA LEU A 90 -3.67 2.55 0.41
C LEU A 90 -4.50 2.01 -0.77
N GLU A 91 -5.74 1.60 -0.50
CA GLU A 91 -6.71 1.13 -1.50
C GLU A 91 -7.17 2.25 -2.44
N GLU A 92 -7.45 3.45 -1.91
CA GLU A 92 -7.81 4.64 -2.68
C GLU A 92 -6.61 5.27 -3.38
N HIS A 93 -5.44 5.23 -2.73
CA HIS A 93 -4.18 5.77 -3.23
C HIS A 93 -3.76 5.14 -4.56
N LEU A 94 -4.10 3.87 -4.81
CA LEU A 94 -3.91 3.23 -6.12
C LEU A 94 -4.64 3.98 -7.25
N ALA A 95 -5.78 4.60 -6.98
CA ALA A 95 -6.56 5.31 -7.99
C ALA A 95 -5.83 6.53 -8.54
N LEU A 96 -4.82 7.07 -7.83
CA LEU A 96 -3.94 8.12 -8.36
C LEU A 96 -3.28 7.70 -9.68
N LEU A 97 -2.92 6.42 -9.84
CA LEU A 97 -2.28 5.94 -11.07
C LEU A 97 -3.26 5.82 -12.25
N ASN A 98 -4.56 5.99 -12.05
CA ASN A 98 -5.51 6.18 -13.16
C ASN A 98 -5.28 7.49 -13.92
N TYR A 99 -4.62 8.46 -13.28
CA TYR A 99 -4.26 9.75 -13.89
C TYR A 99 -2.88 9.73 -14.55
N LEU A 100 -2.17 8.60 -14.49
CA LEU A 100 -0.96 8.38 -15.29
C LEU A 100 -1.37 7.86 -16.67
N GLU A 101 -0.96 8.56 -17.73
CA GLU A 101 -1.21 8.15 -19.10
C GLU A 101 -0.39 6.90 -19.46
N THR A 102 -1.01 5.93 -20.13
CA THR A 102 -0.35 4.67 -20.52
C THR A 102 0.80 4.90 -21.49
N ALA A 103 0.64 5.85 -22.43
CA ALA A 103 1.70 6.24 -23.36
C ALA A 103 2.90 6.86 -22.65
N SER A 104 2.66 7.72 -21.66
CA SER A 104 3.74 8.30 -20.84
C SER A 104 4.45 7.24 -20.01
N PHE A 105 3.70 6.34 -19.37
CA PHE A 105 4.27 5.20 -18.66
C PHE A 105 5.14 4.33 -19.57
N ALA A 106 4.71 4.06 -20.80
CA ALA A 106 5.49 3.28 -21.76
C ALA A 106 6.84 3.93 -22.12
N CYS A 107 6.95 5.25 -22.10
CA CYS A 107 8.20 5.96 -22.37
C CYS A 107 9.26 5.73 -21.28
N PHE A 108 8.89 5.77 -20.00
CA PHE A 108 9.85 5.61 -18.91
C PHE A 108 9.89 4.19 -18.32
N ARG A 109 8.95 3.30 -18.65
CA ARG A 109 8.95 1.90 -18.20
C ARG A 109 10.28 1.18 -18.48
N PRO A 110 10.95 1.32 -19.64
CA PRO A 110 12.26 0.70 -19.86
C PRO A 110 13.33 1.17 -18.89
N LEU A 111 13.20 2.38 -18.33
CA LEU A 111 14.14 2.94 -17.36
C LEU A 111 14.00 2.31 -15.98
N LEU A 112 12.91 1.56 -15.71
CA LEU A 112 12.73 0.84 -14.45
C LEU A 112 13.66 -0.38 -14.34
N GLU A 113 14.21 -0.87 -15.44
CA GLU A 113 15.05 -2.07 -15.48
C GLU A 113 14.33 -3.25 -14.79
N ASP A 114 14.98 -3.91 -13.82
CA ASP A 114 14.43 -5.04 -13.07
C ASP A 114 13.59 -4.63 -11.85
N ALA A 115 13.31 -3.33 -11.67
CA ALA A 115 12.56 -2.84 -10.51
C ALA A 115 11.07 -3.23 -10.60
N SER A 116 10.53 -3.81 -9.54
CA SER A 116 9.13 -4.27 -9.46
C SER A 116 8.55 -4.16 -8.05
N GLY A 117 7.23 -4.00 -7.96
CA GLY A 117 6.49 -4.10 -6.70
C GLY A 117 6.67 -5.46 -5.99
N GLY A 118 7.03 -6.52 -6.73
CA GLY A 118 7.40 -7.82 -6.15
C GLY A 118 8.61 -7.77 -5.20
N GLN A 119 9.44 -6.73 -5.31
CA GLN A 119 10.61 -6.51 -4.46
C GLN A 119 10.29 -5.72 -3.18
N SER A 120 9.05 -5.22 -3.01
CA SER A 120 8.67 -4.49 -1.79
C SER A 120 8.59 -5.43 -0.59
N TYR A 121 9.63 -5.39 0.25
CA TYR A 121 9.67 -6.12 1.51
C TYR A 121 8.52 -5.70 2.44
N GLN A 122 8.17 -4.41 2.49
CA GLN A 122 7.16 -3.91 3.42
C GLN A 122 5.76 -4.42 3.06
N PHE A 123 5.37 -4.36 1.78
CA PHE A 123 4.08 -4.90 1.33
C PHE A 123 3.99 -6.41 1.53
N ALA A 124 5.04 -7.16 1.17
CA ALA A 124 5.10 -8.60 1.41
C ALA A 124 4.98 -8.94 2.91
N ALA A 125 5.66 -8.16 3.76
CA ALA A 125 5.62 -8.31 5.20
C ALA A 125 4.28 -7.92 5.83
N LEU A 126 3.59 -6.93 5.25
CA LEU A 126 2.29 -6.44 5.70
C LEU A 126 1.21 -7.49 5.41
N PHE A 127 1.11 -7.94 4.17
CA PHE A 127 0.13 -8.95 3.76
C PHE A 127 0.31 -10.26 4.52
N ARG A 128 1.55 -10.76 4.61
CA ARG A 128 1.86 -11.97 5.38
C ARG A 128 1.44 -11.85 6.85
N ARG A 129 1.63 -10.69 7.49
CA ARG A 129 1.22 -10.48 8.88
C ARG A 129 -0.30 -10.44 9.05
N ILE A 130 -1.01 -9.82 8.12
CA ILE A 130 -2.48 -9.78 8.12
C ILE A 130 -3.06 -11.18 7.87
N GLU A 131 -2.41 -11.95 7.00
CA GLU A 131 -2.85 -13.30 6.61
C GLU A 131 -2.41 -14.39 7.60
N ALA A 132 -1.41 -14.15 8.43
CA ALA A 132 -1.00 -15.09 9.47
C ALA A 132 -2.09 -15.27 10.55
N PRO A 133 -2.18 -16.44 11.20
CA PRO A 133 -3.00 -16.62 12.40
C PRO A 133 -2.48 -15.68 13.51
N PHE A 134 -3.33 -14.74 13.95
CA PHE A 134 -2.93 -13.74 14.94
C PHE A 134 -2.56 -14.35 16.31
N CYS A 135 -3.15 -15.50 16.63
CA CYS A 135 -2.85 -16.28 17.85
C CYS A 135 -1.40 -16.81 17.90
N ALA A 136 -0.73 -16.98 16.76
CA ALA A 136 0.65 -17.47 16.71
C ALA A 136 1.69 -16.42 17.15
N VAL A 137 1.27 -15.15 17.27
CA VAL A 137 2.16 -14.00 17.55
C VAL A 137 1.90 -13.42 18.95
N ARG A 138 0.83 -13.88 19.63
CA ARG A 138 0.46 -13.47 21.00
C ARG A 138 0.98 -14.51 22.00
N PRO A 139 1.32 -14.12 23.25
CA PRO A 139 1.64 -15.09 24.30
C PRO A 139 0.54 -16.17 24.45
N PRO A 140 0.89 -17.45 24.58
CA PRO A 140 -0.08 -18.55 24.62
C PRO A 140 -0.82 -18.55 25.96
N ALA A 141 -2.00 -17.93 26.02
CA ALA A 141 -3.01 -18.12 27.09
C ALA A 141 -4.36 -17.39 26.87
N ALA A 142 -4.51 -16.50 25.88
CA ALA A 142 -5.74 -15.71 25.72
C ALA A 142 -6.46 -16.03 24.41
N ALA A 143 -7.71 -16.51 24.52
CA ALA A 143 -8.64 -16.51 23.39
C ALA A 143 -8.78 -15.08 22.85
N VAL A 144 -8.68 -14.92 21.53
CA VAL A 144 -8.90 -13.64 20.85
C VAL A 144 -10.39 -13.27 21.00
N SER A 145 -10.68 -12.04 21.41
CA SER A 145 -12.06 -11.56 21.49
C SER A 145 -12.73 -11.61 20.10
N ARG A 146 -14.06 -11.80 20.08
CA ARG A 146 -14.82 -11.79 18.82
C ARG A 146 -14.56 -10.52 18.01
N GLU A 147 -14.56 -9.37 18.68
CA GLU A 147 -14.32 -8.05 18.07
C GLU A 147 -12.94 -7.96 17.40
N LEU A 148 -11.89 -8.46 18.07
CA LEU A 148 -10.55 -8.50 17.48
C LEU A 148 -10.49 -9.46 16.29
N GLY A 149 -11.16 -10.61 16.38
CA GLY A 149 -11.31 -11.54 15.27
C GLY A 149 -11.97 -10.91 14.03
N GLU A 150 -13.07 -10.20 14.23
CA GLU A 150 -13.79 -9.47 13.17
C GLU A 150 -12.93 -8.36 12.55
N ALA A 151 -12.24 -7.57 13.37
CA ALA A 151 -11.35 -6.52 12.89
C ALA A 151 -10.20 -7.09 12.03
N LEU A 152 -9.62 -8.21 12.44
CA LEU A 152 -8.58 -8.91 11.67
C LEU A 152 -9.11 -9.52 10.38
N ALA A 153 -10.34 -10.05 10.39
CA ALA A 153 -11.00 -10.53 9.17
C ALA A 153 -11.26 -9.39 8.17
N ALA A 154 -11.65 -8.20 8.67
CA ALA A 154 -11.81 -7.01 7.84
C ALA A 154 -10.50 -6.57 7.17
N LEU A 155 -9.34 -6.69 7.86
CA LEU A 155 -8.04 -6.44 7.25
C LEU A 155 -7.74 -7.40 6.09
N ARG A 156 -8.04 -8.70 6.24
CA ARG A 156 -7.84 -9.69 5.17
C ARG A 156 -8.70 -9.36 3.95
N ALA A 157 -9.96 -8.98 4.16
CA ALA A 157 -10.84 -8.54 3.09
C ALA A 157 -10.29 -7.27 2.39
N ALA A 158 -9.72 -6.33 3.15
CA ALA A 158 -9.09 -5.14 2.58
C ALA A 158 -7.86 -5.47 1.73
N VAL A 159 -7.02 -6.43 2.15
CA VAL A 159 -5.88 -6.92 1.34
C VAL A 159 -6.38 -7.51 0.01
N THR A 160 -7.43 -8.32 0.03
CA THR A 160 -8.01 -8.88 -1.20
C THR A 160 -8.51 -7.78 -2.13
N ARG A 161 -9.24 -6.78 -1.63
CA ARG A 161 -9.70 -5.65 -2.46
C ARG A 161 -8.54 -4.85 -3.05
N TRP A 162 -7.49 -4.60 -2.26
CA TRP A 162 -6.28 -3.93 -2.73
C TRP A 162 -5.64 -4.71 -3.88
N ARG A 163 -5.50 -6.05 -3.76
CA ARG A 163 -4.92 -6.90 -4.82
C ARG A 163 -5.76 -6.88 -6.10
N VAL A 164 -7.09 -6.91 -5.99
CA VAL A 164 -7.99 -6.81 -7.15
C VAL A 164 -7.81 -5.47 -7.85
N ARG A 165 -7.82 -4.35 -7.10
CA ARG A 165 -7.62 -3.01 -7.69
C ARG A 165 -6.25 -2.86 -8.32
N HIS A 166 -5.21 -3.39 -7.68
CA HIS A 166 -3.86 -3.39 -8.23
C HIS A 166 -3.79 -4.19 -9.54
N LEU A 167 -4.41 -5.37 -9.61
CA LEU A 167 -4.50 -6.16 -10.83
C LEU A 167 -5.16 -5.37 -11.98
N LEU A 168 -6.32 -4.74 -11.73
CA LEU A 168 -7.04 -3.96 -12.74
C LEU A 168 -6.23 -2.74 -13.22
N LEU A 169 -5.49 -2.10 -12.32
CA LEU A 169 -4.60 -1.00 -12.66
C LEU A 169 -3.44 -1.47 -13.55
N VAL A 170 -2.80 -2.59 -13.20
CA VAL A 170 -1.72 -3.17 -13.99
C VAL A 170 -2.22 -3.59 -15.37
N GLU A 171 -3.39 -4.21 -15.46
CA GLU A 171 -4.04 -4.57 -16.73
C GLU A 171 -4.23 -3.34 -17.63
N ARG A 172 -4.69 -2.22 -17.06
CA ARG A 172 -4.77 -0.94 -17.79
C ARG A 172 -3.41 -0.45 -18.27
N LEU A 173 -2.38 -0.49 -17.42
CA LEU A 173 -1.08 0.13 -17.69
C LEU A 173 -0.21 -0.66 -18.66
N ILE A 174 -0.22 -2.00 -18.59
CA ILE A 174 0.70 -2.85 -19.36
C ILE A 174 0.00 -3.91 -20.24
N GLY A 175 -1.32 -4.07 -20.13
CA GLY A 175 -2.06 -5.12 -20.84
C GLY A 175 -1.48 -6.51 -20.52
N ASP A 176 -1.23 -7.31 -21.56
CA ASP A 176 -0.66 -8.66 -21.46
C ASP A 176 0.88 -8.68 -21.41
N SER A 177 1.54 -7.52 -21.24
CA SER A 177 3.00 -7.51 -21.13
C SER A 177 3.47 -8.24 -19.86
N PRO A 178 4.62 -8.94 -19.89
CA PRO A 178 5.27 -9.45 -18.68
C PRO A 178 5.61 -8.32 -17.69
N GLY A 179 5.78 -8.69 -16.41
CA GLY A 179 6.31 -7.79 -15.39
C GLY A 179 7.76 -7.40 -15.66
N THR A 180 8.21 -6.26 -15.14
CA THR A 180 9.62 -5.83 -15.21
C THR A 180 10.56 -6.76 -14.45
N ASP A 181 10.04 -7.55 -13.51
CA ASP A 181 10.75 -8.61 -12.79
C ASP A 181 10.71 -9.99 -13.47
N GLY A 182 10.19 -10.07 -14.70
CA GLY A 182 10.08 -11.32 -15.45
C GLY A 182 8.90 -12.22 -15.04
N THR A 183 7.98 -11.75 -14.19
CA THR A 183 6.71 -12.45 -13.94
C THR A 183 5.80 -12.44 -15.18
N ASP A 184 4.86 -13.38 -15.25
CA ASP A 184 3.79 -13.43 -16.28
C ASP A 184 2.76 -12.29 -16.13
N GLY A 185 3.12 -11.19 -15.43
CA GLY A 185 2.29 -10.01 -15.23
C GLY A 185 0.95 -10.34 -14.58
N LEU A 186 -0.13 -10.24 -15.36
CA LEU A 186 -1.50 -10.44 -14.88
C LEU A 186 -1.76 -11.86 -14.35
N ALA A 187 -1.17 -12.89 -14.94
CA ALA A 187 -1.38 -14.27 -14.49
C ALA A 187 -0.81 -14.49 -13.08
N TYR A 188 0.39 -13.97 -12.82
CA TYR A 188 0.99 -13.98 -11.49
C TYR A 188 0.13 -13.21 -10.48
N LEU A 189 -0.29 -11.98 -10.80
CA LEU A 189 -1.12 -11.18 -9.89
C LEU A 189 -2.48 -11.83 -9.59
N ARG A 190 -3.13 -12.45 -10.60
CA ARG A 190 -4.38 -13.21 -10.41
C ARG A 190 -4.21 -14.37 -9.44
N SER A 191 -3.07 -15.07 -9.46
CA SER A 191 -2.78 -16.19 -8.55
C SER A 191 -2.70 -15.78 -7.08
N LEU A 192 -2.42 -14.51 -6.78
CA LEU A 192 -2.32 -13.98 -5.42
C LEU A 192 -3.67 -13.57 -4.82
N ILE A 193 -4.74 -13.58 -5.62
CA ILE A 193 -6.09 -13.24 -5.16
C ILE A 193 -6.77 -14.55 -4.71
N PRO A 194 -7.09 -14.70 -3.41
CA PRO A 194 -7.83 -15.87 -2.94
C PRO A 194 -9.27 -15.78 -3.46
N LEU A 195 -9.52 -16.36 -4.63
CA LEU A 195 -10.87 -16.56 -5.14
C LEU A 195 -11.50 -17.74 -4.41
N PRO A 196 -12.79 -17.67 -4.04
CA PRO A 196 -13.54 -18.88 -3.73
C PRO A 196 -13.40 -19.85 -4.93
N PRO A 197 -13.33 -21.17 -4.71
CA PRO A 197 -13.35 -22.11 -5.82
C PRO A 197 -14.57 -21.83 -6.72
N HIS A 198 -14.40 -21.93 -8.04
CA HIS A 198 -15.48 -21.75 -9.01
C HIS A 198 -16.71 -22.56 -8.58
N GLY A 199 -17.80 -21.87 -8.24
CA GLY A 199 -19.06 -22.48 -7.77
C GLY A 199 -19.52 -22.10 -6.36
N ALA A 200 -18.79 -21.28 -5.60
CA ALA A 200 -19.32 -20.72 -4.35
C ALA A 200 -20.37 -19.61 -4.65
N PRO A 201 -21.60 -19.70 -4.13
CA PRO A 201 -22.63 -18.70 -4.39
C PRO A 201 -22.23 -17.32 -3.82
N ILE A 202 -22.38 -16.28 -4.64
CA ILE A 202 -22.06 -14.88 -4.32
C ILE A 202 -23.04 -14.29 -3.30
N ASP A 203 -24.20 -14.92 -3.10
CA ASP A 203 -25.29 -14.43 -2.25
C ASP A 203 -25.51 -15.31 -1.00
N ALA A 204 -24.49 -15.45 -0.14
CA ALA A 204 -24.77 -15.90 1.22
C ALA A 204 -25.32 -14.68 2.00
N PRO A 205 -26.62 -14.64 2.36
CA PRO A 205 -27.16 -13.52 3.13
C PRO A 205 -26.40 -13.42 4.45
N ILE A 206 -26.10 -12.19 4.85
CA ILE A 206 -25.63 -11.87 6.20
C ILE A 206 -26.69 -12.41 7.15
N ALA A 207 -26.38 -13.50 7.84
CA ALA A 207 -27.24 -14.03 8.88
C ALA A 207 -27.25 -13.03 10.04
N GLU A 208 -28.32 -12.26 10.16
CA GLU A 208 -28.65 -11.53 11.38
C GLU A 208 -28.81 -12.54 12.51
N ARG A 209 -27.86 -12.57 13.47
CA ARG A 209 -28.09 -12.87 14.90
C ARG A 209 -27.02 -12.22 15.77
#